data_AF-X0TTB2-F1
#
_entry.id   AF-X0TTB2-F1
#
_cell.length_a   1.000
_cell.length_b   1.000
_cell.length_c   1.000
_cell.angle_alpha   90.00
_cell.angle_beta   90.00
_cell.angle_gamma   90.00
#
_symmetry.space_group_name_H-M   'P 1'
#
loop_
_entity.id
_entity.type
_entity.pdbx_description
1 polymer ?
#
loop_
_entity_poly.entity_id
_entity_poly.type
_entity_poly.pdbx_seq_one_letter_code
_entity_poly.pdbx_strand_id
1 'polypeptide(L)' 'MGKAIVLDTSALLMGYEATEVEAEHYTVPSVREEMKRDDIRKLRLDSAIDTGRITVK' A
#
# COMPACT_ATOMS: atom_id res chain seq x y z
N MET A 1 19.16 -9.04 -8.26
CA MET A 1 18.76 -8.23 -7.11
C MET A 1 17.42 -7.59 -7.45
N GLY A 2 16.34 -7.99 -6.79
CA GLY A 2 15.00 -7.44 -7.06
C GLY A 2 14.86 -6.01 -6.51
N LYS A 3 13.91 -5.24 -7.06
CA LYS A 3 13.51 -3.95 -6.51
C LYS A 3 12.36 -4.17 -5.51
N ALA A 4 12.43 -3.48 -4.39
CA ALA A 4 11.36 -3.42 -3.40
C ALA A 4 10.89 -1.97 -3.26
N ILE A 5 9.58 -1.78 -3.14
CA ILE A 5 8.96 -0.48 -2.87
C ILE A 5 8.32 -0.54 -1.49
N VAL A 6 8.74 0.37 -0.62
CA VAL A 6 8.14 0.55 0.70
C VAL A 6 7.19 1.74 0.62
N LEU A 7 5.93 1.48 0.93
CA LEU A 7 4.85 2.45 0.85
C LEU A 7 4.62 3.08 2.22
N ASP A 8 4.70 4.39 2.24
CA ASP A 8 4.26 5.23 3.35
C ASP A 8 2.84 5.74 3.07
N THR A 9 2.16 6.26 4.09
CA THR A 9 0.84 6.88 3.98
C THR A 9 0.80 7.93 2.87
N SER A 10 1.86 8.75 2.76
CA SER A 10 1.95 9.80 1.73
C SER A 10 1.84 9.26 0.30
N ALA A 11 2.47 8.13 -0.03
CA ALA A 11 2.40 7.53 -1.36
C ALA A 11 0.96 7.10 -1.72
N LEU A 12 0.26 6.50 -0.75
CA LEU A 12 -1.14 6.07 -0.91
C LEU A 12 -2.09 7.26 -1.00
N LEU A 13 -1.83 8.33 -0.24
CA LEU A 13 -2.59 9.58 -0.31
C LEU A 13 -2.46 10.26 -1.68
N MET A 14 -1.30 10.13 -2.33
CA MET A 14 -1.00 10.62 -3.68
C MET A 14 -1.56 9.73 -4.79
N GLY A 15 -2.18 8.59 -4.45
CA GLY A 15 -2.83 7.70 -5.41
C GLY A 15 -1.90 6.69 -6.09
N TYR A 16 -0.75 6.38 -5.48
CA TYR A 16 0.12 5.29 -5.96
C TYR A 16 -0.63 3.96 -5.96
N GLU A 17 -0.47 3.17 -7.03
CA GLU A 17 -1.07 1.84 -7.16
C GLU A 17 0.04 0.77 -7.31
N ALA A 18 -0.08 -0.36 -6.60
CA ALA A 18 0.92 -1.43 -6.61
C ALA A 18 1.05 -2.16 -7.97
N THR A 19 0.32 -1.73 -8.99
CA THR A 19 0.42 -2.23 -10.37
C THR A 19 1.29 -1.35 -11.27
N GLU A 20 1.71 -0.17 -10.82
CA GLU A 20 2.46 0.79 -11.65
C GLU A 20 3.92 0.39 -11.88
N VAL A 21 4.50 -0.37 -10.95
CA VAL A 21 5.91 -0.78 -10.99
C VAL A 21 6.03 -2.27 -10.72
N GLU A 22 6.72 -3.00 -11.59
CA GLU A 22 7.07 -4.41 -11.37
C GLU A 22 8.15 -4.52 -10.28
N ALA A 23 7.69 -4.64 -9.05
CA ALA A 23 8.49 -4.75 -7.83
C ALA A 23 7.67 -5.45 -6.74
N GLU A 24 8.32 -5.92 -5.68
CA GLU A 24 7.60 -6.30 -4.46
C GLU A 24 7.22 -5.03 -3.68
N HIS A 25 5.97 -4.94 -3.25
CA HIS A 25 5.49 -3.81 -2.46
C HIS A 25 5.27 -4.20 -1.00
N TYR A 26 5.73 -3.33 -0.13
CA TYR A 26 5.67 -3.51 1.31
C TYR A 26 5.07 -2.28 1.98
N THR A 27 4.40 -2.48 3.11
CA THR A 27 3.96 -1.43 4.02
C THR A 27 4.06 -1.93 5.45
N VAL A 28 3.90 -1.04 6.43
CA VAL A 28 3.80 -1.40 7.85
C VAL A 28 2.36 -1.26 8.37
N PRO A 29 1.98 -1.91 9.48
CA PRO A 29 0.64 -1.79 10.04
C PRO A 29 0.19 -0.35 10.32
N SER A 30 1.10 0.52 10.77
CA SER A 30 0.79 1.91 11.14
C SER A 30 0.28 2.74 9.95
N VAL A 31 0.76 2.47 8.72
CA VAL A 31 0.28 3.15 7.51
C VAL A 31 -1.22 2.95 7.32
N ARG A 32 -1.72 1.73 7.59
CA ARG A 32 -3.16 1.44 7.53
C ARG A 32 -3.94 2.15 8.64
N GLU A 33 -3.33 2.30 9.81
CA GLU A 33 -3.94 2.93 10.99
C GLU A 33 -4.06 4.46 10.84
N GLU A 34 -3.10 5.09 10.17
CA GLU A 34 -3.09 6.52 9.86
C GLU A 34 -4.22 6.94 8.90
N MET A 35 -4.70 6.01 8.07
CA MET A 35 -5.76 6.28 7.10
C MET A 35 -7.16 6.28 7.75
N LYS A 36 -7.99 7.26 7.38
CA LYS A 36 -9.38 7.37 7.84
C LYS A 36 -10.24 6.20 7.32
N ARG A 37 -11.21 5.74 8.12
CA ARG A 37 -12.04 4.57 7.79
C ARG A 37 -12.94 4.76 6.56
N ASP A 38 -13.34 5.99 6.29
CA ASP A 38 -14.21 6.40 5.18
C ASP A 38 -13.44 6.85 3.93
N ASP A 39 -12.11 6.67 3.93
CA ASP A 39 -11.27 7.03 2.79
C ASP A 39 -11.20 5.89 1.75
N ILE A 40 -11.58 6.18 0.51
CA ILE A 40 -11.48 5.24 -0.62
C ILE A 40 -10.07 4.67 -0.80
N ARG A 41 -9.03 5.44 -0.43
CA ARG A 41 -7.64 5.01 -0.51
C ARG A 41 -7.34 3.91 0.50
N LYS A 42 -7.99 3.92 1.67
CA LYS A 42 -7.86 2.83 2.65
C LYS A 42 -8.50 1.55 2.15
N LEU A 43 -9.65 1.65 1.50
CA LEU A 43 -10.30 0.49 0.88
C LEU A 43 -9.42 -0.13 -0.22
N ARG A 44 -8.72 0.71 -1.00
CA ARG A 44 -7.74 0.24 -2.00
C ARG A 44 -6.53 -0.44 -1.36
N LEU A 45 -5.98 0.16 -0.30
CA LEU A 45 -4.89 -0.46 0.46
C LEU A 45 -5.31 -1.83 1.00
N ASP A 46 -6.48 -1.92 1.63
CA ASP A 46 -7.01 -3.18 2.20
C ASP A 46 -7.17 -4.23 1.08
N SER A 47 -7.75 -3.87 -0.06
CA SER A 47 -7.86 -4.78 -1.21
C SER A 47 -6.50 -5.21 -1.77
N ALA A 48 -5.52 -4.32 -1.82
CA ALA A 48 -4.17 -4.65 -2.28
C ALA A 48 -3.44 -5.59 -1.32
N ILE A 49 -3.67 -5.46 -0.01
CA ILE A 49 -3.18 -6.40 1.00
C ILE A 49 -3.87 -7.76 0.84
N ASP A 50 -5.20 -7.77 0.74
CA ASP A 50 -6.00 -9.01 0.64
C ASP A 50 -5.66 -9.82 -0.62
N THR A 51 -5.32 -9.15 -1.72
CA THR A 51 -4.90 -9.78 -2.98
C THR A 51 -3.43 -10.16 -3.03
N GLY A 52 -2.65 -9.87 -1.97
CA GLY A 52 -1.22 -10.14 -1.90
C GLY A 52 -0.35 -9.21 -2.78
N ARG A 53 -0.92 -8.12 -3.32
CA ARG A 53 -0.16 -7.12 -4.09
C ARG A 53 0.72 -6.25 -3.20
N ILE A 54 0.31 -6.01 -1.95
CA ILE A 54 1.11 -5.34 -0.92
C ILE A 54 1.27 -6.30 0.25
N THR A 55 2.50 -6.50 0.70
CA THR A 55 2.79 -7.29 1.90
C THR A 55 2.95 -6.37 3.11
N VAL A 56 2.24 -6.65 4.19
CA VAL A 56 2.47 -5.96 5.47
C VAL A 56 3.65 -6.62 6.19
N LYS A 57 4.67 -5.84 6.55
CA LYS A 57 5.88 -6.28 7.26
C LYS A 57 6.06 -5.56 8.59
#